data_AF-A0ABD3SJP5-F1
#
_entry.id   AF-A0ABD3SJP5-F1
#
_cell.length_a   1.000
_cell.length_b   1.000
_cell.length_c   1.000
_cell.angle_alpha   90.00
_cell.angle_beta   90.00
_cell.angle_gamma   90.00
#
_symmetry.space_group_name_H-M   'P 1'
#
loop_
_entity.id
_entity.type
_entity.pdbx_description
1 polymer ?
#
loop_
_entity_poly.entity_id
_entity_poly.type
_entity_poly.pdbx_seq_one_letter_code
_entity_poly.pdbx_strand_id
1 'polypeptide(L)'
;MILKSKGYLSTDLSSDYAGGMWAYIGREKSPSSSVNVRAIEAIRYKVVDKIKNEILEEIEESKAFFQVYDGAVYMNQGKTFLVKHLDLSSRIAWCQEADVNYYTKTRDFTVIHVIGSHIAYPARINNDQFTHTTAQKHVCKVTTTWFGFRRIWRRSNQVLDTVELSLPDYTYESQTAVEASQYSFRGGLHAAGHAILNVVPLYIICNQSDIASECANPHDNHYVPERILLYDPHPGGTGISAKVQPLFLELLSSALELLSSCHCSGDAGCPNCVQNLACHEYNEVLHKDAAIMIIEV
;
A
#
# COMPACT_ATOMS: atom_id res chain seq x y z
N MET A 1 -25.05 -4.88 -16.11
CA MET A 1 -26.26 -5.15 -15.29
C MET A 1 -26.21 -4.52 -13.90
N ILE A 2 -25.06 -4.48 -13.21
CA ILE A 2 -24.95 -4.05 -11.79
C ILE A 2 -25.48 -2.63 -11.53
N LEU A 3 -25.22 -1.66 -12.41
CA LEU A 3 -25.70 -0.28 -12.20
C LEU A 3 -27.22 -0.11 -12.38
N LYS A 4 -27.85 -0.94 -13.24
CA LYS A 4 -29.32 -1.01 -13.36
C LYS A 4 -29.92 -1.65 -12.12
N SER A 5 -29.37 -2.77 -11.66
CA SER A 5 -29.85 -3.45 -10.44
C SER A 5 -29.65 -2.61 -9.18
N LYS A 6 -28.63 -1.75 -9.16
CA LYS A 6 -28.41 -0.76 -8.09
C LYS A 6 -29.25 0.52 -8.22
N GLY A 7 -30.08 0.64 -9.27
CA GLY A 7 -30.98 1.79 -9.45
C GLY A 7 -30.31 3.09 -9.88
N TYR A 8 -29.10 3.04 -10.44
CA TYR A 8 -28.42 4.22 -10.99
C TYR A 8 -28.79 4.48 -12.45
N LEU A 9 -29.20 3.45 -13.18
CA LEU A 9 -29.53 3.52 -14.60
C LEU A 9 -30.90 2.91 -14.88
N SER A 10 -31.66 3.55 -15.77
CA SER A 10 -32.89 3.00 -16.35
C SER A 10 -32.75 2.88 -17.87
N THR A 11 -33.56 2.02 -18.49
CA THR A 11 -33.70 2.03 -19.95
C THR A 11 -34.62 3.16 -20.34
N ASP A 12 -34.17 4.04 -21.22
CA ASP A 12 -35.00 5.07 -21.81
C ASP A 12 -35.87 4.44 -22.91
N LEU A 13 -37.19 4.49 -22.70
CA LEU A 13 -38.20 3.94 -23.61
C LEU A 13 -38.68 4.97 -24.64
N SER A 14 -38.18 6.21 -24.58
CA SER A 14 -38.58 7.31 -25.48
C SER A 14 -37.75 7.43 -26.75
N SER A 15 -36.75 6.55 -26.92
CA SER A 15 -35.78 6.57 -28.03
C SER A 15 -36.07 5.46 -29.05
N ASP A 16 -36.38 5.82 -30.30
CA ASP A 16 -36.60 4.90 -31.43
C ASP A 16 -35.32 4.15 -31.91
N TYR A 17 -34.22 4.24 -31.17
CA TYR A 17 -32.99 3.51 -31.49
C TYR A 17 -33.12 2.04 -31.06
N ALA A 18 -32.87 1.11 -31.98
CA ALA A 18 -33.00 -0.34 -31.81
C ALA A 18 -32.14 -0.96 -30.67
N GLY A 19 -31.27 -0.18 -30.03
CA GLY A 19 -30.57 -0.53 -28.80
C GLY A 19 -30.82 0.54 -27.74
N GLY A 20 -31.90 0.42 -26.98
CA GLY A 20 -32.40 1.45 -26.06
C GLY A 20 -31.32 2.14 -25.21
N MET A 21 -31.37 3.47 -25.19
CA MET A 21 -30.43 4.33 -24.47
C MET A 21 -30.57 4.17 -22.96
N TRP A 22 -29.50 4.37 -22.19
CA TRP A 22 -29.55 4.33 -20.73
C TRP A 22 -29.62 5.74 -20.16
N ALA A 23 -30.63 5.99 -19.33
CA ALA A 23 -30.79 7.24 -18.60
C ALA A 23 -30.27 7.08 -17.17
N TYR A 24 -29.49 8.04 -16.68
CA TYR A 24 -29.05 8.09 -15.29
C TYR A 24 -30.21 8.56 -14.40
N ILE A 25 -30.55 7.74 -13.40
CA ILE A 25 -31.63 7.96 -12.44
C ILE A 25 -31.13 7.90 -10.98
N GLY A 26 -29.82 7.91 -10.78
CA GLY A 26 -29.23 7.87 -9.45
C GLY A 26 -29.54 9.12 -8.63
N ARG A 27 -29.44 8.99 -7.30
CA ARG A 27 -29.78 10.06 -6.34
C ARG A 27 -28.87 11.29 -6.45
N GLU A 28 -27.63 11.08 -6.88
CA GLU A 28 -26.63 12.15 -6.99
C GLU A 28 -26.86 12.96 -8.26
N LYS A 29 -27.03 14.28 -8.13
CA LYS A 29 -27.24 15.17 -9.29
C LYS A 29 -26.04 15.20 -10.25
N SER A 30 -24.83 15.01 -9.74
CA SER A 30 -23.60 15.01 -10.53
C SER A 30 -22.62 13.95 -9.99
N PRO A 31 -22.70 12.69 -10.46
CA PRO A 31 -21.82 11.60 -10.01
C PRO A 31 -20.32 11.88 -10.20
N SER A 32 -19.97 12.72 -11.17
CA SER A 32 -18.58 13.12 -11.39
C SER A 32 -18.00 13.92 -10.23
N SER A 33 -18.84 14.60 -9.42
CA SER A 33 -18.37 15.39 -8.29
C SER A 33 -18.00 14.53 -7.07
N SER A 34 -18.52 13.30 -6.99
CA SER A 34 -18.20 12.33 -5.95
C SER A 34 -17.03 11.41 -6.32
N VAL A 35 -16.50 11.51 -7.54
CA VAL A 35 -15.42 10.66 -8.05
C VAL A 35 -14.20 11.49 -8.39
N ASN A 36 -13.08 11.17 -7.76
CA ASN A 36 -11.79 11.76 -8.07
C ASN A 36 -11.00 10.84 -9.01
N VAL A 37 -10.43 11.42 -10.08
CA VAL A 37 -9.72 10.66 -11.13
C VAL A 37 -8.28 10.32 -10.72
N ARG A 38 -7.71 11.06 -9.76
CA ARG A 38 -6.29 10.94 -9.37
C ARG A 38 -6.08 10.32 -7.99
N ALA A 39 -7.04 10.49 -7.09
CA ALA A 39 -6.97 10.02 -5.72
C ALA A 39 -8.18 9.14 -5.43
N ILE A 40 -7.97 7.96 -4.87
CA ILE A 40 -9.07 7.09 -4.42
C ILE A 40 -9.69 7.66 -3.13
N GLU A 41 -8.93 8.45 -2.38
CA GLU A 41 -9.34 9.01 -1.09
C GLU A 41 -10.15 10.32 -1.21
N ALA A 42 -11.27 10.36 -0.50
CA ALA A 42 -12.15 11.53 -0.42
C ALA A 42 -11.71 12.55 0.64
N ILE A 43 -11.01 12.11 1.68
CA ILE A 43 -10.60 12.96 2.81
C ILE A 43 -9.20 13.53 2.55
N ARG A 44 -9.06 14.84 2.81
CA ARG A 44 -7.82 15.59 2.59
C ARG A 44 -7.50 16.53 3.74
N TYR A 45 -6.21 16.78 3.90
CA TYR A 45 -5.64 17.73 4.83
C TYR A 45 -5.05 18.92 4.06
N LYS A 46 -5.25 20.13 4.60
CA LYS A 46 -4.64 21.35 4.07
C LYS A 46 -3.37 21.65 4.82
N VAL A 47 -2.28 21.88 4.10
CA VAL A 47 -1.02 22.36 4.68
C VAL A 47 -0.98 23.87 4.51
N VAL A 48 -0.89 24.61 5.62
CA VAL A 48 -1.04 26.07 5.63
C VAL A 48 0.19 26.72 6.27
N ASP A 49 0.76 27.73 5.60
CA ASP A 49 1.79 28.59 6.19
C ASP A 49 1.14 29.47 7.25
N LYS A 50 1.51 29.29 8.51
CA LYS A 50 0.94 29.99 9.67
C LYS A 50 1.19 31.50 9.64
N ILE A 51 2.28 31.96 9.03
CA ILE A 51 2.64 33.38 8.98
C ILE A 51 1.89 34.07 7.85
N LYS A 52 1.91 33.48 6.66
CA LYS A 52 1.25 34.06 5.47
C LYS A 52 -0.25 33.78 5.42
N ASN A 53 -0.71 32.77 6.17
CA ASN A 53 -2.06 32.24 6.12
C ASN A 53 -2.46 31.79 4.71
N GLU A 54 -1.51 31.16 4.00
CA GLU A 54 -1.68 30.67 2.64
C GLU A 54 -1.65 29.15 2.62
N ILE A 55 -2.51 28.54 1.79
CA ILE A 55 -2.50 27.10 1.55
C ILE A 55 -1.29 26.78 0.66
N LEU A 56 -0.39 25.93 1.18
CA LEU A 56 0.77 25.43 0.44
C LEU A 56 0.40 24.23 -0.43
N GLU A 57 -0.35 23.27 0.14
CA GLU A 57 -0.72 22.03 -0.52
C GLU A 57 -1.98 21.41 0.10
N GLU A 58 -2.68 20.56 -0.66
CA GLU A 58 -3.68 19.63 -0.14
C GLU A 58 -3.18 18.19 -0.32
N ILE A 59 -3.15 17.44 0.78
CA ILE A 59 -2.65 16.06 0.81
C ILE A 59 -3.75 15.09 1.24
N GLU A 60 -3.63 13.83 0.83
CA GLU A 60 -4.54 12.75 1.21
C GLU A 60 -4.40 12.41 2.70
N GLU A 61 -5.48 11.92 3.31
CA GLU A 61 -5.49 11.54 4.73
C GLU A 61 -4.46 10.46 5.05
N SER A 62 -4.34 9.44 4.18
CA SER A 62 -3.34 8.38 4.34
C SER A 62 -1.91 8.90 4.40
N LYS A 63 -1.62 10.06 3.80
CA LYS A 63 -0.29 10.69 3.78
C LYS A 63 -0.09 11.72 4.88
N ALA A 64 -1.17 12.25 5.45
CA ALA A 64 -1.09 13.34 6.42
C ALA A 64 -0.27 12.94 7.64
N PHE A 65 -0.48 11.74 8.17
CA PHE A 65 0.21 11.27 9.37
C PHE A 65 1.66 10.83 9.11
N PHE A 66 2.06 10.66 7.84
CA PHE A 66 3.45 10.43 7.45
C PHE A 66 4.24 11.70 7.16
N GLN A 67 3.57 12.79 6.80
CA GLN A 67 4.25 13.98 6.25
C GLN A 67 4.07 15.24 7.08
N VAL A 68 2.91 15.40 7.75
CA VAL A 68 2.53 16.67 8.38
C VAL A 68 1.98 16.51 9.79
N TYR A 69 2.54 15.57 10.55
CA TYR A 69 2.30 15.42 11.98
C TYR A 69 2.97 16.51 12.83
N ASP A 70 2.56 16.65 14.09
CA ASP A 70 3.16 17.63 15.02
C ASP A 70 4.67 17.41 15.15
N GLY A 71 5.45 18.44 14.78
CA GLY A 71 6.91 18.39 14.77
C GLY A 71 7.55 17.85 13.48
N ALA A 72 6.75 17.48 12.46
CA ALA A 72 7.26 17.03 11.17
C ALA A 72 8.04 18.13 10.44
N VAL A 73 9.15 17.73 9.82
CA VAL A 73 9.86 18.55 8.83
C VAL A 73 9.27 18.23 7.45
N TYR A 74 8.46 19.15 6.95
CA TYR A 74 7.78 19.05 5.69
C TYR A 74 8.51 19.89 4.63
N MET A 75 8.58 19.40 3.39
CA MET A 75 9.27 20.09 2.31
C MET A 75 8.30 20.33 1.15
N ASN A 76 8.14 21.59 0.75
CA ASN A 76 7.28 21.99 -0.35
C ASN A 76 8.05 22.92 -1.29
N GLN A 77 8.15 22.53 -2.57
CA GLN A 77 8.85 23.29 -3.61
C GLN A 77 10.29 23.72 -3.23
N GLY A 78 11.03 22.83 -2.55
CA GLY A 78 12.41 23.08 -2.10
C GLY A 78 12.54 23.94 -0.84
N LYS A 79 11.44 24.46 -0.30
CA LYS A 79 11.42 25.15 0.99
C LYS A 79 11.09 24.19 2.12
N THR A 80 11.76 24.37 3.25
CA THR A 80 11.55 23.55 4.44
C THR A 80 10.62 24.25 5.41
N PHE A 81 9.61 23.51 5.88
CA PHE A 81 8.63 23.94 6.85
C PHE A 81 8.64 22.99 8.05
N LEU A 82 8.51 23.54 9.25
CA LEU A 82 8.27 22.76 10.45
C LEU A 82 6.77 22.82 10.78
N VAL A 83 6.14 21.66 10.87
CA VAL A 83 4.74 21.55 11.28
C VAL A 83 4.65 21.83 12.78
N LYS A 84 3.88 22.87 13.11
CA LYS A 84 3.67 23.33 14.48
C LYS A 84 2.49 22.66 15.13
N HIS A 85 1.43 22.41 14.35
CA HIS A 85 0.23 21.76 14.84
C HIS A 85 -0.61 21.18 13.69
N LEU A 86 -1.05 19.94 13.84
CA LEU A 86 -1.96 19.20 13.01
C LEU A 86 -3.30 19.12 13.73
N ASP A 87 -4.26 19.90 13.26
CA ASP A 87 -5.64 19.83 13.75
C ASP A 87 -6.41 18.79 12.94
N LEU A 88 -6.68 17.65 13.58
CA LEU A 88 -7.41 16.52 13.00
C LEU A 88 -8.88 16.85 12.75
N SER A 89 -9.46 17.76 13.52
CA SER A 89 -10.88 18.11 13.42
C SER A 89 -11.15 19.00 12.22
N SER A 90 -10.31 20.01 12.01
CA SER A 90 -10.39 20.90 10.83
C SER A 90 -9.61 20.36 9.62
N ARG A 91 -8.79 19.32 9.82
CA ARG A 91 -7.88 18.73 8.82
C ARG A 91 -6.89 19.75 8.28
N ILE A 92 -6.27 20.52 9.17
CA ILE A 92 -5.31 21.55 8.82
C ILE A 92 -3.99 21.30 9.55
N ALA A 93 -2.91 21.20 8.77
CA ALA A 93 -1.54 21.22 9.27
C ALA A 93 -0.98 22.64 9.17
N TRP A 94 -0.81 23.28 10.32
CA TRP A 94 -0.19 24.59 10.44
C TRP A 94 1.32 24.45 10.49
N CYS A 95 1.99 24.98 9.49
CA CYS A 95 3.43 24.90 9.35
C CYS A 95 4.07 26.29 9.27
N GLN A 96 5.37 26.36 9.52
CA GLN A 96 6.13 27.60 9.46
C GLN A 96 7.47 27.31 8.78
N GLU A 97 7.88 28.18 7.86
CA GLU A 97 9.18 28.08 7.20
C GLU A 97 10.30 28.04 8.25
N ALA A 98 11.20 27.07 8.11
CA ALA A 98 12.23 26.79 9.10
C ALA A 98 13.52 26.34 8.42
N ASP A 99 14.64 26.87 8.90
CA ASP A 99 15.97 26.41 8.51
C ASP A 99 16.47 25.38 9.53
N VAL A 100 16.37 24.09 9.19
CA VAL A 100 16.74 22.97 10.06
C VAL A 100 17.68 22.01 9.35
N ASN A 101 18.73 21.58 10.05
CA ASN A 101 19.74 20.66 9.53
C ASN A 101 19.38 19.18 9.71
N TYR A 102 18.14 18.87 10.09
CA TYR A 102 17.62 17.52 10.25
C TYR A 102 16.36 17.31 9.40
N TYR A 103 15.98 16.05 9.20
CA TYR A 103 14.67 15.64 8.69
C TYR A 103 13.99 14.72 9.70
N THR A 104 12.70 14.47 9.52
CA THR A 104 11.93 13.61 10.42
C THR A 104 11.49 12.33 9.69
N LYS A 105 11.55 11.20 10.39
CA LYS A 105 11.04 9.91 9.91
C LYS A 105 10.07 9.37 10.96
N THR A 106 8.87 8.97 10.56
CA THR A 106 7.87 8.42 11.47
C THR A 106 8.34 7.12 12.11
N ARG A 107 7.76 6.82 13.27
CA ARG A 107 7.79 5.52 13.90
C ARG A 107 6.36 5.01 13.92
N ASP A 108 6.11 4.03 13.08
CA ASP A 108 4.80 3.46 12.85
C ASP A 108 4.92 1.96 12.56
N PHE A 109 3.80 1.27 12.66
CA PHE A 109 3.66 -0.10 12.19
C PHE A 109 2.30 -0.26 11.53
N THR A 110 2.21 -1.16 10.55
CA THR A 110 0.96 -1.48 9.86
C THR A 110 0.59 -2.93 10.12
N VAL A 111 -0.61 -3.15 10.63
CA VAL A 111 -1.17 -4.48 10.87
C VAL A 111 -2.25 -4.75 9.83
N ILE A 112 -2.17 -5.92 9.20
CA ILE A 112 -3.16 -6.37 8.23
C ILE A 112 -3.93 -7.56 8.79
N HIS A 113 -5.20 -7.31 9.11
CA HIS A 113 -6.13 -8.31 9.62
C HIS A 113 -6.99 -8.84 8.47
N VAL A 114 -6.77 -10.10 8.09
CA VAL A 114 -7.57 -10.77 7.05
C VAL A 114 -8.93 -11.18 7.62
N ILE A 115 -10.02 -10.79 6.96
CA ILE A 115 -11.41 -11.03 7.36
C ILE A 115 -12.02 -12.13 6.47
N GLY A 116 -12.31 -13.28 7.09
CA GLY A 116 -12.90 -14.45 6.43
C GLY A 116 -11.87 -15.53 6.07
N SER A 117 -12.33 -16.76 5.88
CA SER A 117 -11.50 -17.96 5.65
C SER A 117 -12.00 -18.82 4.48
N HIS A 118 -12.38 -18.19 3.38
CA HIS A 118 -12.68 -18.87 2.12
C HIS A 118 -11.40 -19.18 1.33
N ILE A 119 -11.17 -20.46 1.04
CA ILE A 119 -10.02 -20.96 0.29
C ILE A 119 -10.16 -20.53 -1.19
N ALA A 120 -9.11 -19.99 -1.84
CA ALA A 120 -9.21 -19.56 -3.24
C ALA A 120 -9.19 -20.74 -4.23
N TYR A 121 -8.58 -21.86 -3.86
CA TYR A 121 -8.49 -23.06 -4.68
C TYR A 121 -9.16 -24.23 -3.95
N PRO A 122 -9.93 -25.09 -4.62
CA PRO A 122 -10.24 -26.41 -4.09
C PRO A 122 -8.91 -27.10 -3.76
N ALA A 123 -8.79 -27.70 -2.57
CA ALA A 123 -7.66 -28.57 -2.29
C ALA A 123 -7.61 -29.65 -3.38
N ARG A 124 -6.55 -29.61 -4.21
CA ARG A 124 -6.23 -30.41 -5.40
C ARG A 124 -6.43 -29.70 -6.73
N ILE A 125 -5.32 -29.24 -7.28
CA ILE A 125 -5.03 -29.37 -8.71
C ILE A 125 -3.65 -30.04 -8.79
N ASN A 126 -3.63 -31.28 -9.32
CA ASN A 126 -2.39 -31.99 -9.66
C ASN A 126 -1.64 -31.20 -10.73
N ASN A 127 -0.76 -30.28 -10.33
CA ASN A 127 0.37 -29.85 -11.15
C ASN A 127 1.62 -30.21 -10.37
N ASP A 128 2.46 -31.07 -10.95
CA ASP A 128 3.66 -31.66 -10.33
C ASP A 128 4.78 -30.64 -9.96
N GLN A 129 4.51 -29.34 -10.00
CA GLN A 129 5.49 -28.27 -9.72
C GLN A 129 5.25 -27.48 -8.43
N PHE A 130 4.01 -27.39 -7.92
CA PHE A 130 3.71 -26.59 -6.70
C PHE A 130 2.66 -27.32 -5.86
N THR A 131 3.12 -28.12 -4.89
CA THR A 131 2.24 -29.05 -4.16
C THR A 131 1.72 -28.50 -2.82
N HIS A 132 2.13 -27.29 -2.41
CA HIS A 132 1.89 -26.79 -1.05
C HIS A 132 1.26 -25.40 -0.93
N THR A 133 0.86 -24.75 -2.02
CA THR A 133 0.22 -23.44 -1.91
C THR A 133 -1.22 -23.52 -1.36
N THR A 134 -1.54 -22.64 -0.41
CA THR A 134 -2.91 -22.43 0.09
C THR A 134 -3.40 -21.03 -0.23
N ALA A 135 -3.03 -20.47 -1.39
CA ALA A 135 -3.44 -19.13 -1.79
C ALA A 135 -4.94 -18.87 -1.52
N GLN A 136 -5.29 -17.74 -0.89
CA GLN A 136 -6.68 -17.37 -0.56
C GLN A 136 -6.97 -15.90 -0.88
N LYS A 137 -8.24 -15.55 -1.16
CA LYS A 137 -8.68 -14.15 -1.31
C LYS A 137 -9.66 -13.76 -0.22
N HIS A 138 -9.42 -12.62 0.42
CA HIS A 138 -10.31 -12.07 1.45
C HIS A 138 -10.38 -10.55 1.41
N VAL A 139 -11.38 -10.03 2.11
CA VAL A 139 -11.35 -8.64 2.58
C VAL A 139 -10.33 -8.59 3.72
N CYS A 140 -9.51 -7.57 3.80
CA CYS A 140 -8.65 -7.32 4.94
C CYS A 140 -8.89 -5.91 5.48
N LYS A 141 -8.59 -5.73 6.76
CA LYS A 141 -8.56 -4.44 7.43
C LYS A 141 -7.09 -4.07 7.66
N VAL A 142 -6.64 -3.03 6.97
CA VAL A 142 -5.29 -2.49 7.09
C VAL A 142 -5.33 -1.36 8.10
N THR A 143 -4.54 -1.47 9.17
CA THR A 143 -4.48 -0.50 10.27
C THR A 143 -3.05 -0.04 10.44
N THR A 144 -2.79 1.26 10.27
CA THR A 144 -1.49 1.87 10.54
C THR A 144 -1.58 2.68 11.83
N THR A 145 -0.61 2.50 12.72
CA THR A 145 -0.51 3.19 14.00
C THR A 145 0.81 3.94 14.09
N TRP A 146 0.76 5.22 14.45
CA TRP A 146 1.94 6.07 14.67
C TRP A 146 2.14 6.32 16.15
N PHE A 147 3.34 6.01 16.64
CA PHE A 147 3.71 6.09 18.06
C PHE A 147 4.93 6.99 18.29
N GLY A 148 5.44 7.66 17.25
CA GLY A 148 6.51 8.64 17.39
C GLY A 148 7.14 9.04 16.07
N PHE A 149 8.26 9.72 16.16
CA PHE A 149 9.16 9.98 15.04
C PHE A 149 10.60 10.13 15.52
N ARG A 150 11.55 10.02 14.59
CA ARG A 150 12.97 10.27 14.81
C ARG A 150 13.36 11.56 14.09
N ARG A 151 14.15 12.41 14.75
CA ARG A 151 14.89 13.48 14.07
C ARG A 151 16.23 12.93 13.64
N ILE A 152 16.60 13.13 12.39
CA ILE A 152 17.80 12.55 11.79
C ILE A 152 18.61 13.65 11.14
N TRP A 153 19.89 13.76 11.48
CA TRP A 153 20.79 14.73 10.90
C TRP A 153 20.96 14.50 9.39
N ARG A 154 20.73 15.53 8.58
CA ARG A 154 20.79 15.42 7.11
C ARG A 154 22.16 15.00 6.57
N ARG A 155 23.25 15.38 7.25
CA ARG A 155 24.63 15.11 6.80
C ARG A 155 25.13 13.73 7.19
N SER A 156 24.87 13.31 8.42
CA SER A 156 25.41 12.07 8.97
C SER A 156 24.43 10.90 8.93
N ASN A 157 23.15 11.15 8.65
CA ASN A 157 22.05 10.19 8.80
C ASN A 157 21.98 9.55 10.21
N GLN A 158 22.59 10.19 11.21
CA GLN A 158 22.51 9.74 12.59
C GLN A 158 21.23 10.27 13.22
N VAL A 159 20.58 9.39 14.00
CA VAL A 159 19.43 9.76 14.81
C VAL A 159 19.90 10.79 15.85
N LEU A 160 19.33 11.98 15.78
CA LEU A 160 19.52 13.05 16.76
C LEU A 160 18.79 12.67 18.05
N ASP A 161 17.50 12.37 17.93
CA ASP A 161 16.66 11.90 19.02
C ASP A 161 15.38 11.24 18.49
N THR A 162 14.58 10.76 19.44
CA THR A 162 13.28 10.17 19.21
C THR A 162 12.25 10.89 20.05
N VAL A 163 11.13 11.23 19.43
CA VAL A 163 10.00 11.92 20.06
C VAL A 163 8.81 10.99 20.05
N GLU A 164 8.16 10.83 21.20
CA GLU A 164 6.88 10.12 21.30
C GLU A 164 5.75 11.01 20.77
N LEU A 165 4.88 10.41 19.98
CA LEU A 165 3.73 11.06 19.38
C LEU A 165 2.65 10.02 19.22
N SER A 166 1.44 10.31 19.68
CA SER A 166 0.28 9.44 19.45
C SER A 166 -0.63 10.13 18.45
N LEU A 167 -0.73 9.56 17.26
CA LEU A 167 -1.75 9.92 16.29
C LEU A 167 -2.87 8.87 16.31
N PRO A 168 -4.09 9.20 15.86
CA PRO A 168 -5.12 8.20 15.68
C PRO A 168 -4.68 7.12 14.69
N ASP A 169 -5.18 5.91 14.88
CA ASP A 169 -5.02 4.84 13.91
C ASP A 169 -5.72 5.21 12.60
N TYR A 170 -5.03 4.98 11.48
CA TYR A 170 -5.64 5.10 10.16
C TYR A 170 -6.01 3.69 9.69
N THR A 171 -7.29 3.49 9.41
CA THR A 171 -7.81 2.16 9.12
C THR A 171 -8.72 2.15 7.90
N TYR A 172 -8.50 1.19 7.01
CA TYR A 172 -9.35 1.00 5.83
C TYR A 172 -9.51 -0.48 5.48
N GLU A 173 -10.60 -0.79 4.79
CA GLU A 173 -10.82 -2.12 4.21
C GLU A 173 -10.20 -2.20 2.81
N SER A 174 -9.57 -3.33 2.52
CA SER A 174 -8.96 -3.64 1.23
C SER A 174 -9.20 -5.12 0.87
N GLN A 175 -8.72 -5.54 -0.30
CA GLN A 175 -8.72 -6.93 -0.76
C GLN A 175 -7.30 -7.47 -0.73
N THR A 176 -7.15 -8.76 -0.42
CA THR A 176 -5.84 -9.41 -0.30
C THR A 176 -5.80 -10.81 -0.90
N ALA A 177 -4.60 -11.24 -1.32
CA ALA A 177 -4.24 -12.62 -1.62
C ALA A 177 -3.18 -13.12 -0.61
N VAL A 178 -3.38 -14.31 -0.03
CA VAL A 178 -2.54 -14.86 1.08
C VAL A 178 -2.03 -16.26 0.74
N GLU A 179 -0.73 -16.54 0.91
CA GLU A 179 -0.14 -17.89 0.93
C GLU A 179 0.60 -18.15 2.25
N ALA A 180 0.38 -19.30 2.90
CA ALA A 180 0.99 -19.64 4.19
C ALA A 180 2.08 -20.73 4.05
N SER A 181 3.25 -20.53 4.65
CA SER A 181 4.35 -21.50 4.74
C SER A 181 4.94 -21.51 6.16
N GLN A 182 5.56 -22.61 6.60
CA GLN A 182 6.16 -22.75 7.93
C GLN A 182 7.69 -22.72 7.86
N TYR A 183 8.32 -21.56 8.05
CA TYR A 183 9.75 -21.39 8.42
C TYR A 183 9.99 -19.92 8.85
N SER A 184 10.85 -19.71 9.86
CA SER A 184 11.23 -18.35 10.29
C SER A 184 12.16 -17.69 9.27
N PHE A 185 11.58 -16.79 8.48
CA PHE A 185 12.11 -16.37 7.18
C PHE A 185 11.68 -14.96 6.75
N ARG A 186 11.48 -14.04 7.69
CA ARG A 186 10.85 -12.74 7.40
C ARG A 186 11.52 -11.96 6.25
N GLY A 187 12.86 -12.00 6.16
CA GLY A 187 13.57 -11.37 5.05
C GLY A 187 13.37 -12.04 3.70
N GLY A 188 13.17 -13.35 3.66
CA GLY A 188 12.84 -14.05 2.42
C GLY A 188 11.36 -13.93 2.04
N LEU A 189 10.43 -13.86 3.01
CA LEU A 189 9.02 -13.55 2.74
C LEU A 189 8.87 -12.13 2.18
N HIS A 190 9.57 -11.17 2.76
CA HIS A 190 9.64 -9.79 2.28
C HIS A 190 10.21 -9.75 0.86
N ALA A 191 11.33 -10.44 0.61
CA ALA A 191 11.93 -10.54 -0.71
C ALA A 191 11.05 -11.28 -1.74
N ALA A 192 10.34 -12.33 -1.34
CA ALA A 192 9.39 -13.05 -2.20
C ALA A 192 8.20 -12.16 -2.57
N GLY A 193 7.65 -11.42 -1.60
CA GLY A 193 6.61 -10.42 -1.84
C GLY A 193 7.05 -9.40 -2.89
N HIS A 194 8.25 -8.85 -2.78
CA HIS A 194 8.78 -7.93 -3.79
C HIS A 194 9.00 -8.59 -5.16
N ALA A 195 9.55 -9.79 -5.21
CA ALA A 195 9.76 -10.50 -6.46
C ALA A 195 8.43 -10.71 -7.21
N ILE A 196 7.37 -11.07 -6.49
CA ILE A 196 6.02 -11.19 -7.04
C ILE A 196 5.51 -9.83 -7.50
N LEU A 197 5.61 -8.78 -6.68
CA LEU A 197 5.20 -7.42 -7.07
C LEU A 197 5.90 -6.93 -8.34
N ASN A 198 7.17 -7.28 -8.54
CA ASN A 198 7.94 -6.90 -9.72
C ASN A 198 7.45 -7.60 -11.00
N VAL A 199 6.88 -8.80 -10.91
CA VAL A 199 6.35 -9.53 -12.08
C VAL A 199 4.86 -9.30 -12.34
N VAL A 200 4.08 -8.83 -11.35
CA VAL A 200 2.65 -8.52 -11.52
C VAL A 200 2.35 -7.64 -12.75
N PRO A 201 3.10 -6.56 -13.05
CA PRO A 201 2.87 -5.72 -14.22
C PRO A 201 3.00 -6.43 -15.57
N LEU A 202 3.64 -7.60 -15.63
CA LEU A 202 3.75 -8.42 -16.85
C LEU A 202 2.42 -9.10 -17.21
N TYR A 203 1.57 -9.33 -16.21
CA TYR A 203 0.29 -10.04 -16.33
C TYR A 203 -0.91 -9.10 -16.25
N ILE A 204 -0.80 -8.07 -15.42
CA ILE A 204 -1.88 -7.13 -15.11
C ILE A 204 -1.37 -5.72 -15.33
N ILE A 205 -2.07 -4.93 -16.15
CA ILE A 205 -1.73 -3.52 -16.34
C ILE A 205 -1.99 -2.76 -15.03
N CYS A 206 -0.93 -2.43 -14.31
CA CYS A 206 -0.94 -1.65 -13.08
C CYS A 206 0.42 -0.99 -12.83
N ASN A 207 0.44 -0.04 -11.89
CA ASN A 207 1.67 0.57 -11.38
C ASN A 207 2.11 -0.09 -10.06
N GLN A 208 3.37 0.10 -9.66
CA GLN A 208 3.89 -0.37 -8.37
C GLN A 208 3.14 0.19 -7.15
N SER A 209 2.44 1.33 -7.30
CA SER A 209 1.63 1.92 -6.22
C SER A 209 0.23 1.31 -6.08
N ASP A 210 -0.19 0.46 -7.01
CA ASP A 210 -1.57 -0.04 -7.07
C ASP A 210 -1.76 -1.35 -6.29
N ILE A 211 -0.64 -1.99 -5.91
CA ILE A 211 -0.58 -3.24 -5.15
C ILE A 211 0.68 -3.24 -4.27
N ALA A 212 0.55 -3.74 -3.04
CA ALA A 212 1.62 -3.79 -2.05
C ALA A 212 1.72 -5.18 -1.41
N SER A 213 2.83 -5.44 -0.71
CA SER A 213 3.05 -6.64 0.09
C SER A 213 3.35 -6.31 1.53
N GLU A 214 3.02 -7.21 2.45
CA GLU A 214 3.43 -7.10 3.86
C GLU A 214 4.95 -7.19 3.97
N CYS A 215 5.60 -6.10 4.39
CA CYS A 215 7.05 -5.98 4.44
C CYS A 215 7.57 -6.20 5.88
N ALA A 216 8.75 -6.78 6.02
CA ALA A 216 9.35 -7.01 7.33
C ALA A 216 10.02 -5.73 7.86
N ASN A 217 9.56 -5.23 9.01
CA ASN A 217 10.16 -4.09 9.70
C ASN A 217 11.11 -4.59 10.81
N PRO A 218 12.42 -4.26 10.77
CA PRO A 218 13.39 -4.73 11.78
C PRO A 218 13.19 -4.11 13.17
N HIS A 219 12.40 -3.04 13.26
CA HIS A 219 12.11 -2.34 14.50
C HIS A 219 10.74 -2.70 15.07
N ASP A 220 9.98 -3.56 14.39
CA ASP A 220 8.69 -4.05 14.83
C ASP A 220 8.81 -5.45 15.44
N ASN A 221 8.56 -5.53 16.75
CA ASN A 221 8.60 -6.78 17.52
C ASN A 221 7.23 -7.47 17.62
N HIS A 222 6.19 -6.93 16.98
CA HIS A 222 4.89 -7.58 16.99
C HIS A 222 4.91 -8.90 16.22
N TYR A 223 4.04 -9.81 16.65
CA TYR A 223 3.80 -11.04 15.92
C TYR A 223 3.08 -10.72 14.61
N VAL A 224 3.63 -11.20 13.50
CA VAL A 224 3.00 -11.16 12.18
C VAL A 224 2.98 -12.59 11.64
N PRO A 225 1.86 -13.04 11.05
CA PRO A 225 1.78 -14.39 10.47
C PRO A 225 2.84 -14.61 9.39
N GLU A 226 3.42 -15.81 9.35
CA GLU A 226 4.37 -16.22 8.30
C GLU A 226 3.62 -16.54 7.00
N ARG A 227 3.48 -15.54 6.14
CA ARG A 227 2.73 -15.62 4.89
C ARG A 227 3.27 -14.65 3.84
N ILE A 228 3.03 -14.94 2.58
CA ILE A 228 3.09 -13.94 1.51
C ILE A 228 1.70 -13.31 1.41
N LEU A 229 1.63 -11.99 1.58
CA LEU A 229 0.40 -11.23 1.52
C LEU A 229 0.52 -10.15 0.46
N LEU A 230 -0.41 -10.12 -0.50
CA LEU A 230 -0.56 -9.03 -1.47
C LEU A 230 -1.87 -8.32 -1.23
N TYR A 231 -1.90 -7.00 -1.25
CA TYR A 231 -3.13 -6.22 -1.04
C TYR A 231 -3.12 -4.91 -1.83
N ASP A 232 -4.31 -4.37 -2.09
CA ASP A 232 -4.42 -3.06 -2.73
C ASP A 232 -4.22 -1.96 -1.66
N PRO A 233 -3.19 -1.10 -1.72
CA PRO A 233 -2.88 -0.13 -0.65
C PRO A 233 -3.76 1.13 -0.74
N HIS A 234 -5.04 0.96 -1.11
CA HIS A 234 -6.02 2.02 -1.29
C HIS A 234 -7.37 1.63 -0.67
N PRO A 235 -8.09 2.57 -0.03
CA PRO A 235 -9.40 2.28 0.55
C PRO A 235 -10.39 1.70 -0.46
N GLY A 236 -11.03 0.58 -0.11
CA GLY A 236 -11.96 -0.15 -0.97
C GLY A 236 -11.30 -1.07 -2.01
N GLY A 237 -9.99 -0.94 -2.20
CA GLY A 237 -9.17 -1.71 -3.13
C GLY A 237 -9.26 -1.24 -4.58
N THR A 238 -8.17 -1.40 -5.30
CA THR A 238 -8.04 -1.13 -6.75
C THR A 238 -8.52 -2.31 -7.60
N GLY A 239 -8.69 -3.49 -6.97
CA GLY A 239 -9.09 -4.73 -7.63
C GLY A 239 -7.94 -5.47 -8.31
N ILE A 240 -6.68 -5.05 -8.09
CA ILE A 240 -5.50 -5.74 -8.64
C ILE A 240 -5.29 -7.06 -7.89
N SER A 241 -5.33 -7.05 -6.56
CA SER A 241 -5.29 -8.25 -5.72
C SER A 241 -6.33 -9.31 -6.13
N ALA A 242 -7.53 -8.87 -6.53
CA ALA A 242 -8.58 -9.75 -7.04
C ALA A 242 -8.22 -10.44 -8.36
N LYS A 243 -7.47 -9.75 -9.23
CA LYS A 243 -6.98 -10.30 -10.51
C LYS A 243 -5.73 -11.15 -10.33
N VAL A 244 -4.91 -10.82 -9.33
CA VAL A 244 -3.72 -11.59 -8.94
C VAL A 244 -4.12 -12.96 -8.42
N GLN A 245 -5.21 -13.06 -7.64
CA GLN A 245 -5.67 -14.31 -7.03
C GLN A 245 -5.64 -15.50 -8.00
N PRO A 246 -6.34 -15.51 -9.17
CA PRO A 246 -6.33 -16.67 -10.06
C PRO A 246 -4.96 -16.95 -10.72
N LEU A 247 -4.09 -15.95 -10.84
CA LEU A 247 -2.79 -16.01 -11.53
C LEU A 247 -1.63 -16.25 -10.56
N PHE A 248 -1.89 -16.43 -9.28
CA PHE A 248 -0.86 -16.38 -8.25
C PHE A 248 0.26 -17.42 -8.46
N LEU A 249 -0.08 -18.63 -8.93
CA LEU A 249 0.91 -19.67 -9.28
C LEU A 249 1.79 -19.31 -10.48
N GLU A 250 1.21 -18.68 -11.50
CA GLU A 250 1.96 -18.20 -12.67
C GLU A 250 2.93 -17.09 -12.24
N LEU A 251 2.47 -16.20 -11.37
CA LEU A 251 3.27 -15.13 -10.80
C LEU A 251 4.41 -15.65 -9.92
N LEU A 252 4.18 -16.69 -9.10
CA LEU A 252 5.24 -17.36 -8.34
C LEU A 252 6.29 -17.97 -9.28
N SER A 253 5.85 -18.63 -10.35
CA SER A 253 6.74 -19.22 -11.35
C SER A 253 7.62 -18.16 -12.02
N SER A 254 7.04 -17.03 -12.44
CA SER A 254 7.81 -15.92 -13.02
C SER A 254 8.69 -15.21 -11.99
N ALA A 255 8.25 -15.08 -10.74
CA ALA A 255 9.07 -14.54 -9.67
C ALA A 255 10.29 -15.43 -9.41
N LEU A 256 10.11 -16.75 -9.40
CA LEU A 256 11.21 -17.70 -9.28
C LEU A 256 12.20 -17.58 -10.46
N GLU A 257 11.69 -17.51 -11.69
CA GLU A 257 12.52 -17.30 -12.88
C GLU A 257 13.32 -15.99 -12.79
N LEU A 258 12.68 -14.89 -12.34
CA LEU A 258 13.33 -13.60 -12.11
C LEU A 258 14.47 -13.69 -11.09
N LEU A 259 14.23 -14.37 -9.96
CA LEU A 259 15.23 -14.52 -8.90
C LEU A 259 16.40 -15.39 -9.34
N SER A 260 16.11 -16.52 -10.00
CA SER A 260 17.09 -17.51 -10.44
C SER A 260 17.94 -17.04 -11.63
N SER A 261 17.38 -16.23 -12.52
CA SER A 261 18.11 -15.65 -13.67
C SER A 261 18.98 -14.46 -13.30
N CYS A 262 18.71 -13.80 -12.17
CA CYS A 262 19.49 -12.64 -11.74
C CYS A 262 20.81 -13.08 -11.06
N HIS A 263 21.96 -12.67 -11.60
CA HIS A 263 23.29 -12.99 -11.06
C HIS A 263 23.86 -11.93 -10.11
N CYS A 264 23.00 -11.20 -9.39
CA CYS A 264 23.47 -10.27 -8.37
C CYS A 264 24.14 -11.02 -7.21
N SER A 265 25.20 -10.44 -6.67
CA SER A 265 26.07 -11.07 -5.67
C SER A 265 25.70 -10.74 -4.22
N GLY A 266 24.70 -9.89 -3.98
CA GLY A 266 24.26 -9.50 -2.64
C GLY A 266 23.06 -10.31 -2.17
N ASP A 267 23.09 -10.78 -0.93
CA ASP A 267 22.01 -11.56 -0.31
C ASP A 267 20.69 -10.79 -0.29
N ALA A 268 20.72 -9.45 -0.19
CA ALA A 268 19.51 -8.60 -0.25
C ALA A 268 18.91 -8.46 -1.68
N GLY A 269 19.56 -9.04 -2.69
CA GLY A 269 19.21 -8.85 -4.09
C GLY A 269 19.53 -7.45 -4.61
N CYS A 270 19.03 -7.14 -5.81
CA CYS A 270 19.24 -5.84 -6.48
C CYS A 270 17.91 -5.29 -7.05
N PRO A 271 17.90 -4.06 -7.60
CA PRO A 271 16.71 -3.46 -8.22
C PRO A 271 16.10 -4.24 -9.39
N ASN A 272 16.86 -5.16 -9.99
CA ASN A 272 16.37 -5.98 -11.09
C ASN A 272 15.71 -7.30 -10.64
N CYS A 273 15.69 -7.61 -9.35
CA CYS A 273 15.10 -8.87 -8.86
C CYS A 273 14.23 -8.65 -7.61
N VAL A 274 14.83 -8.24 -6.49
CA VAL A 274 14.17 -8.22 -5.18
C VAL A 274 13.87 -6.81 -4.69
N GLN A 275 14.70 -5.80 -4.99
CA GLN A 275 14.46 -4.48 -4.42
C GLN A 275 13.26 -3.81 -5.10
N ASN A 276 12.40 -3.19 -4.29
CA ASN A 276 11.22 -2.46 -4.75
C ASN A 276 11.31 -1.00 -4.28
N LEU A 277 11.15 -0.06 -5.22
CA LEU A 277 11.21 1.37 -4.94
C LEU A 277 10.02 1.86 -4.09
N ALA A 278 8.91 1.12 -4.09
CA ALA A 278 7.73 1.38 -3.29
C ALA A 278 7.75 0.69 -1.91
N CYS A 279 8.85 0.03 -1.52
CA CYS A 279 8.97 -0.59 -0.20
C CYS A 279 8.98 0.47 0.91
N HIS A 280 7.96 0.46 1.78
CA HIS A 280 7.86 1.39 2.91
C HIS A 280 8.94 1.16 3.97
N GLU A 281 9.47 -0.06 4.02
CA GLU A 281 10.57 -0.47 4.91
C GLU A 281 11.95 -0.25 4.27
N TYR A 282 12.04 0.54 3.19
CA TYR A 282 13.29 0.94 2.55
C TYR A 282 14.18 -0.22 2.08
N ASN A 283 13.56 -1.35 1.73
CA ASN A 283 14.27 -2.59 1.37
C ASN A 283 15.18 -3.11 2.51
N GLU A 284 14.91 -2.72 3.76
CA GLU A 284 15.55 -3.32 4.93
C GLU A 284 15.02 -4.75 5.12
N VAL A 285 15.90 -5.65 5.61
CA VAL A 285 15.54 -7.05 5.88
C VAL A 285 15.04 -7.76 4.61
N LEU A 286 15.93 -7.93 3.62
CA LEU A 286 15.70 -8.73 2.41
C LEU A 286 16.69 -9.88 2.35
N HIS A 287 16.23 -11.04 1.85
CA HIS A 287 17.09 -12.17 1.58
C HIS A 287 16.61 -12.94 0.35
N LYS A 288 17.42 -12.93 -0.71
CA LYS A 288 17.12 -13.47 -2.04
C LYS A 288 17.08 -15.00 -2.06
N ASP A 289 18.14 -15.65 -1.60
CA ASP A 289 18.19 -17.13 -1.63
C ASP A 289 17.12 -17.74 -0.74
N ALA A 290 16.83 -17.05 0.36
CA ALA A 290 15.64 -17.28 1.13
C ALA A 290 14.39 -17.16 0.22
N ALA A 291 14.08 -16.01 -0.38
CA ALA A 291 12.91 -15.91 -1.27
C ALA A 291 12.77 -17.06 -2.30
N ILE A 292 13.87 -17.51 -2.91
CA ILE A 292 13.91 -18.68 -3.80
C ILE A 292 13.43 -19.94 -3.06
N MET A 293 14.04 -20.29 -1.93
CA MET A 293 13.66 -21.45 -1.13
C MET A 293 12.21 -21.41 -0.64
N ILE A 294 11.58 -20.23 -0.47
CA ILE A 294 10.15 -20.16 -0.15
C ILE A 294 9.27 -20.40 -1.37
N ILE A 295 9.64 -19.84 -2.52
CA ILE A 295 8.81 -19.92 -3.73
C ILE A 295 8.89 -21.32 -4.37
N GLU A 296 10.00 -22.04 -4.19
CA GLU A 296 10.19 -23.40 -4.73
C GLU A 296 9.36 -24.50 -4.04
N VAL A 297 8.70 -24.21 -2.91
CA VAL A 297 8.00 -25.22 -2.07
C VAL A 297 6.57 -25.51 -2.53
#